data_AF-I3D3B9-F1
#
_entry.id   AF-I3D3B9-F1
#
_cell.length_a   1.000
_cell.length_b   1.000
_cell.length_c   1.000
_cell.angle_alpha   90.00
_cell.angle_beta   90.00
_cell.angle_gamma   90.00
#
_symmetry.space_group_name_H-M   'P 1'
#
loop_
_entity.id
_entity.type
_entity.pdbx_description
1 polymer ?
#
loop_
_entity_poly.entity_id
_entity_poly.type
_entity_poly.pdbx_seq_one_letter_code
_entity_poly.pdbx_strand_id
1 'polypeptide(L)'
;MPIVSISLNDEILSELDRLQSSMGFSGRSEAIRAGIRAFVSEEKQKADLSGNIHAILLVVHNDEFDHVVSGITHNFEDLITTHLHSKIEKEKCMELFLIDGDAEKVSTMTKDFQTNKNMDTVKLVTL
;
A
#
# COMPACT_ATOMS: atom_id res chain seq x y z
N MET A 1 2.14 3.03 -31.35
CA MET A 1 2.32 2.81 -29.90
C MET A 1 3.70 3.32 -29.51
N PRO A 2 3.82 4.16 -28.48
CA PRO A 2 5.13 4.51 -27.93
C PRO A 2 5.78 3.26 -27.33
N ILE A 3 7.11 3.14 -27.50
CA ILE A 3 7.92 2.07 -26.92
C ILE A 3 8.80 2.72 -25.86
N VAL A 4 8.77 2.16 -24.66
CA VAL A 4 9.63 2.59 -23.54
C VAL A 4 10.60 1.45 -23.25
N SER A 5 11.90 1.77 -23.21
CA SER A 5 12.94 0.84 -22.75
C SER A 5 13.23 1.12 -21.27
N ILE A 6 13.32 0.06 -20.47
CA ILE A 6 13.52 0.12 -19.03
C ILE A 6 14.58 -0.89 -18.63
N SER A 7 15.50 -0.48 -17.76
CA SER A 7 16.47 -1.37 -17.13
C SER A 7 15.85 -2.02 -15.90
N LEU A 8 15.91 -3.34 -15.82
CA LEU A 8 15.43 -4.14 -14.69
C LEU A 8 16.59 -5.00 -14.19
N ASN A 9 16.65 -5.26 -12.88
CA ASN A 9 17.57 -6.24 -12.33
C ASN A 9 17.06 -7.67 -12.59
N ASP A 10 17.92 -8.66 -12.39
CA ASP A 10 17.58 -10.07 -12.65
C ASP A 10 16.45 -10.58 -11.75
N GLU A 11 16.36 -10.12 -10.51
CA GLU A 11 15.28 -10.47 -9.58
C GLU A 11 13.91 -10.03 -10.11
N ILE A 12 13.75 -8.75 -10.48
CA ILE A 12 12.47 -8.24 -11.00
C ILE A 12 12.12 -8.91 -12.33
N LEU A 13 13.12 -9.18 -13.18
CA LEU A 13 12.90 -9.88 -14.44
C LEU A 13 12.37 -11.31 -14.19
N SER A 14 12.93 -12.01 -13.21
CA SER A 14 12.49 -13.36 -12.83
C SER A 14 11.06 -13.39 -12.26
N GLU A 15 10.69 -12.41 -11.43
CA GLU A 15 9.31 -12.29 -10.93
C GLU A 15 8.34 -11.96 -12.06
N LEU A 16 8.74 -11.14 -13.03
CA LEU A 16 7.92 -10.83 -14.19
C LEU A 16 7.62 -12.07 -15.04
N ASP A 17 8.62 -12.93 -15.25
CA ASP A 17 8.44 -14.21 -15.95
C ASP A 17 7.50 -15.16 -15.19
N ARG A 18 7.60 -15.16 -13.86
CA ARG A 18 6.72 -15.93 -12.99
C ARG A 18 5.28 -15.44 -13.08
N LEU A 19 5.06 -14.12 -13.00
CA LEU A 19 3.73 -13.49 -13.15
C LEU A 19 3.14 -13.73 -14.54
N GLN A 20 3.97 -13.65 -15.59
CA GLN A 20 3.52 -13.95 -16.95
C GLN A 20 2.94 -15.37 -17.02
N SER A 21 3.65 -16.34 -16.46
CA SER A 21 3.27 -17.75 -16.52
C SER A 21 2.07 -18.07 -15.61
N SER A 22 2.05 -17.54 -14.39
CA SER A 22 1.02 -17.86 -13.40
C SER A 22 -0.34 -17.23 -13.72
N MET A 23 -0.34 -16.03 -14.32
CA MET A 23 -1.56 -15.30 -14.66
C MET A 23 -1.99 -15.47 -16.13
N GLY A 24 -1.23 -16.24 -16.91
CA GLY A 24 -1.58 -16.55 -18.31
C GLY A 24 -1.41 -15.38 -19.28
N PHE A 25 -0.51 -14.45 -19.00
CA PHE A 25 -0.24 -13.33 -19.91
C PHE A 25 0.48 -13.80 -21.18
N SER A 26 0.13 -13.20 -22.32
CA SER A 26 0.73 -13.53 -23.63
C SER A 26 2.20 -13.14 -23.76
N GLY A 27 2.72 -12.29 -22.87
CA GLY A 27 4.12 -11.91 -22.80
C GLY A 27 4.41 -10.89 -21.71
N ARG A 28 5.69 -10.63 -21.44
CA ARG A 28 6.18 -9.66 -20.45
C ARG A 28 5.56 -8.28 -20.58
N SER A 29 5.37 -7.79 -21.81
CA SER A 29 4.75 -6.49 -22.06
C SER A 29 3.29 -6.42 -21.63
N GLU A 30 2.54 -7.52 -21.70
CA GLU A 30 1.15 -7.59 -21.24
C GLU A 30 1.09 -7.51 -19.71
N ALA A 31 1.96 -8.27 -19.03
CA ALA A 31 2.10 -8.25 -17.58
C ALA A 31 2.51 -6.85 -17.06
N ILE A 32 3.50 -6.21 -17.69
CA ILE A 32 3.91 -4.83 -17.35
C ILE A 32 2.74 -3.85 -17.55
N ARG A 33 2.02 -3.93 -18.67
CA ARG A 33 0.85 -3.07 -18.91
C ARG A 33 -0.26 -3.28 -17.88
N ALA A 34 -0.51 -4.52 -17.48
CA ALA A 34 -1.47 -4.83 -16.43
C ALA A 34 -1.04 -4.20 -15.08
N GLY A 35 0.24 -4.32 -14.72
CA GLY A 35 0.81 -3.70 -13.53
C GLY A 35 0.69 -2.17 -13.55
N ILE A 36 1.06 -1.53 -14.67
CA ILE A 36 0.93 -0.06 -14.82
C ILE A 36 -0.53 0.37 -14.71
N ARG A 37 -1.49 -0.36 -15.32
CA ARG A 37 -2.91 -0.03 -15.21
C ARG A 37 -3.41 -0.14 -13.77
N ALA A 38 -3.02 -1.21 -13.07
CA ALA A 38 -3.38 -1.39 -11.67
C ALA A 38 -2.83 -0.25 -10.81
N PHE A 39 -1.55 0.07 -10.98
CA PHE A 39 -0.88 1.17 -10.28
C PHE A 39 -1.55 2.53 -10.56
N VAL A 40 -1.82 2.86 -11.82
CA VAL A 40 -2.50 4.11 -12.18
C VAL A 40 -3.93 4.16 -11.62
N SER A 41 -4.64 3.03 -11.61
CA SER A 41 -5.99 2.95 -11.05
C SER A 41 -5.97 3.18 -9.54
N GLU A 42 -4.99 2.60 -8.84
CA GLU A 42 -4.79 2.80 -7.41
C GLU A 42 -4.48 4.27 -7.08
N GLU A 43 -3.58 4.90 -7.85
CA GLU A 43 -3.24 6.31 -7.66
C GLU A 43 -4.41 7.25 -7.98
N LYS A 44 -5.23 6.94 -8.98
CA LYS A 44 -6.46 7.70 -9.27
C LYS A 44 -7.48 7.58 -8.15
N GLN A 45 -7.68 6.38 -7.59
CA GLN A 45 -8.55 6.20 -6.43
C GLN A 45 -8.10 7.06 -5.25
N LYS A 46 -6.78 7.20 -5.03
CA LYS A 46 -6.24 8.10 -4.01
C LYS A 46 -6.42 9.59 -4.34
N ALA A 47 -6.34 9.96 -5.61
CA ALA A 47 -6.45 11.35 -6.07
C ALA A 47 -7.90 11.88 -6.11
N ASP A 48 -8.88 11.00 -6.31
CA ASP A 48 -10.31 11.35 -6.35
C ASP A 48 -10.97 11.37 -4.94
N LEU A 49 -10.19 11.12 -3.87
CA LEU A 49 -10.70 11.20 -2.50
C LEU A 49 -10.99 12.66 -2.16
N SER A 50 -12.26 12.97 -1.91
CA SER A 50 -12.71 14.29 -1.49
C SER A 50 -13.82 14.18 -0.46
N GLY A 51 -13.85 15.12 0.49
CA GLY A 51 -14.80 15.10 1.61
C GLY A 51 -14.45 14.06 2.67
N ASN A 52 -15.41 13.75 3.54
CA ASN A 52 -15.25 12.70 4.53
C ASN A 52 -15.39 11.32 3.89
N ILE A 53 -14.44 10.45 4.19
CA ILE A 53 -14.39 9.07 3.68
C ILE A 53 -14.30 8.08 4.82
N HIS A 54 -14.85 6.89 4.58
CA HIS A 54 -14.58 5.72 5.39
C HIS A 54 -13.51 4.87 4.69
N ALA A 55 -12.48 4.49 5.42
CA ALA A 55 -11.39 3.70 4.86
C ALA A 55 -10.82 2.70 5.86
N ILE A 56 -10.12 1.71 5.32
CA ILE A 56 -9.35 0.73 6.06
C ILE A 56 -7.89 0.88 5.63
N LEU A 57 -7.00 1.18 6.58
CA LEU A 57 -5.57 1.18 6.36
C LEU A 57 -4.96 -0.06 7.01
N LEU A 58 -4.30 -0.88 6.20
CA LEU A 58 -3.53 -2.04 6.62
C LEU A 58 -2.05 -1.68 6.63
N VAL A 59 -1.37 -1.89 7.76
CA VAL A 59 0.07 -1.71 7.90
C VAL A 59 0.69 -2.99 8.45
N VAL A 60 1.79 -3.44 7.86
CA VAL A 60 2.59 -4.57 8.36
C VAL A 60 4.01 -4.08 8.59
N HIS A 61 4.59 -4.39 9.75
CA HIS A 61 5.93 -3.98 10.15
C HIS A 61 6.58 -4.99 11.10
N ASN A 62 7.89 -4.87 11.34
CA ASN A 62 8.55 -5.61 12.42
C ASN A 62 8.26 -4.98 13.80
N ASP A 63 8.22 -5.79 14.86
CA ASP A 63 7.85 -5.39 16.22
C ASP A 63 8.82 -4.36 16.83
N GLU A 64 10.08 -4.33 16.37
CA GLU A 64 11.06 -3.32 16.78
C GLU A 64 10.61 -1.90 16.41
N PHE A 65 9.72 -1.75 15.42
CA PHE A 65 9.21 -0.47 14.93
C PHE A 65 7.82 -0.11 15.47
N ASP A 66 7.30 -0.85 16.46
CA ASP A 66 5.99 -0.59 17.06
C ASP A 66 5.86 0.85 17.60
N HIS A 67 6.95 1.37 18.19
CA HIS A 67 7.03 2.76 18.66
C HIS A 67 6.84 3.80 17.54
N VAL A 68 7.26 3.48 16.32
CA VAL A 68 7.11 4.37 15.15
C VAL A 68 5.66 4.39 14.70
N VAL A 69 5.01 3.21 14.65
CA VAL A 69 3.60 3.10 14.30
C VAL A 69 2.74 3.80 15.33
N SER A 70 2.97 3.55 16.63
CA SER A 70 2.26 4.24 17.70
C SER A 70 2.41 5.76 17.62
N GLY A 71 3.61 6.27 17.27
CA GLY A 71 3.84 7.70 17.08
C GLY A 71 3.04 8.30 15.92
N ILE A 72 2.98 7.61 14.78
CA ILE A 72 2.17 8.05 13.62
C ILE A 72 0.68 7.96 14.00
N THR A 73 0.23 6.85 14.58
CA THR A 73 -1.14 6.64 15.04
C THR A 73 -1.62 7.76 15.95
N HIS A 74 -0.81 8.17 16.93
CA HIS A 74 -1.16 9.25 17.87
C HIS A 74 -1.38 10.61 17.16
N ASN A 75 -0.67 10.88 16.06
CA ASN A 75 -0.85 12.12 15.29
C ASN A 75 -2.19 12.17 14.52
N PHE A 76 -2.84 11.02 14.34
CA PHE A 76 -4.06 10.87 13.54
C PHE A 76 -5.19 10.19 14.34
N GLU A 77 -5.12 10.19 15.68
CA GLU A 77 -6.15 9.60 16.56
C GLU A 77 -7.54 10.17 16.31
N ASP A 78 -7.65 11.42 15.85
CA ASP A 78 -8.90 12.08 15.51
C ASP A 78 -9.64 11.44 14.31
N LEU A 79 -8.91 10.67 13.47
CA LEU A 79 -9.45 10.00 12.29
C LEU A 79 -9.76 8.51 12.54
N ILE A 80 -9.15 7.92 13.56
CA ILE A 80 -9.14 6.47 13.76
C ILE A 80 -10.33 6.08 14.63
N THR A 81 -11.33 5.43 14.03
CA THR A 81 -12.50 4.94 14.77
C THR A 81 -12.20 3.62 15.48
N THR A 82 -11.32 2.80 14.90
CA THR A 82 -10.91 1.52 15.49
C THR A 82 -9.50 1.19 15.05
N HIS A 83 -8.69 0.73 16.01
CA HIS A 83 -7.35 0.25 15.77
C HIS A 83 -7.24 -1.20 16.26
N LEU A 84 -6.81 -2.09 15.38
CA LEU A 84 -6.59 -3.50 15.69
C LEU A 84 -5.14 -3.87 15.41
N HIS A 85 -4.43 -4.20 16.49
CA HIS A 85 -3.07 -4.72 16.46
C HIS A 85 -3.07 -6.23 16.60
N SER A 86 -2.36 -6.94 15.73
CA SER A 86 -2.20 -8.39 15.81
C SER A 86 -0.80 -8.83 15.41
N LYS A 87 -0.20 -9.70 16.23
CA LYS A 87 1.06 -10.36 15.91
C LYS A 87 0.80 -11.55 15.00
N ILE A 88 1.26 -11.48 13.76
CA ILE A 88 0.92 -12.47 12.71
C ILE A 88 1.99 -13.55 12.53
N GLU A 89 3.29 -13.23 12.63
CA GLU A 89 4.40 -14.22 12.58
C GLU A 89 5.65 -13.70 13.29
N LYS A 90 6.28 -14.52 14.16
CA LYS A 90 7.55 -14.24 14.87
C LYS A 90 7.73 -12.81 15.40
N GLU A 91 8.22 -11.90 14.57
CA GLU A 91 8.60 -10.52 14.86
C GLU A 91 7.81 -9.52 14.01
N LYS A 92 6.73 -9.95 13.34
CA LYS A 92 5.86 -9.09 12.51
C LYS A 92 4.54 -8.79 13.19
N CYS A 93 4.17 -7.53 13.13
CA CYS A 93 2.90 -6.98 13.57
C CYS A 93 2.09 -6.53 12.36
N MET A 94 0.78 -6.73 12.46
CA MET A 94 -0.22 -6.26 11.52
C MET A 94 -1.15 -5.32 12.26
N GLU A 95 -1.26 -4.11 11.72
CA GLU A 95 -2.13 -3.05 12.22
C GLU A 95 -3.24 -2.82 11.20
N LEU A 96 -4.47 -2.75 11.70
CA LEU A 96 -5.64 -2.40 10.91
C LEU A 96 -6.30 -1.17 11.52
N PHE A 97 -6.34 -0.08 10.77
CA PHE A 97 -7.01 1.15 11.14
C PHE A 97 -8.31 1.26 10.36
N LEU A 98 -9.45 1.32 11.06
CA LEU A 98 -10.68 1.85 10.49
C LEU A 98 -10.66 3.36 10.70
N ILE A 99 -10.87 4.07 9.61
CA ILE A 99 -10.70 5.52 9.52
C ILE A 99 -12.01 6.13 9.04
N ASP A 100 -12.42 7.21 9.70
CA ASP A 100 -13.55 8.06 9.31
C ASP A 100 -13.11 9.51 9.41
N GLY A 101 -12.97 10.19 8.26
CA GLY A 101 -12.59 11.58 8.27
C GLY A 101 -12.19 12.11 6.90
N ASP A 102 -11.62 13.32 6.92
CA ASP A 102 -11.29 14.04 5.70
C ASP A 102 -10.25 13.32 4.83
N ALA A 103 -10.58 13.19 3.55
CA ALA A 103 -9.75 12.51 2.54
C ALA A 103 -8.28 12.99 2.50
N GLU A 104 -8.02 14.29 2.67
CA GLU A 104 -6.64 14.80 2.66
C GLU A 104 -5.86 14.32 3.88
N LYS A 105 -6.51 14.30 5.04
CA LYS A 105 -5.91 13.78 6.27
C LYS A 105 -5.67 12.27 6.18
N VAL A 106 -6.62 11.50 5.66
CA VAL A 106 -6.44 10.05 5.44
C VAL A 106 -5.30 9.76 4.45
N SER A 107 -5.22 10.55 3.37
CA SER A 107 -4.12 10.45 2.40
C SER A 107 -2.76 10.78 3.03
N THR A 108 -2.72 11.79 3.91
CA THR A 108 -1.51 12.18 4.64
C THR A 108 -1.05 11.08 5.58
N MET A 109 -1.95 10.54 6.41
CA MET A 109 -1.67 9.40 7.29
C MET A 109 -1.13 8.21 6.48
N THR A 110 -1.77 7.88 5.35
CA THR A 110 -1.34 6.78 4.48
C THR A 110 0.08 7.01 3.93
N LYS A 111 0.39 8.25 3.51
CA LYS A 111 1.72 8.63 3.00
C LYS A 111 2.79 8.55 4.09
N ASP A 112 2.49 8.93 5.33
CA ASP A 112 3.44 8.85 6.44
C ASP A 112 3.87 7.39 6.71
N PHE A 113 2.93 6.45 6.62
CA PHE A 113 3.25 5.03 6.66
C PHE A 113 4.00 4.56 5.40
N GLN A 114 3.58 4.94 4.19
CA GLN A 114 4.21 4.50 2.93
C GLN A 114 5.65 5.01 2.75
N THR A 115 5.95 6.22 3.22
CA THR A 115 7.29 6.82 3.09
C THR A 115 8.27 6.28 4.13
N ASN A 116 7.76 5.60 5.16
CA ASN A 116 8.57 4.96 6.17
C ASN A 116 9.11 3.62 5.65
N LYS A 117 10.45 3.54 5.50
CA LYS A 117 11.14 2.35 4.99
C LYS A 117 11.00 1.11 5.87
N ASN A 118 10.52 1.27 7.10
CA ASN A 118 10.38 0.19 8.07
C ASN A 118 9.01 -0.49 8.00
N MET A 119 8.13 -0.06 7.08
CA MET A 119 6.84 -0.68 6.82
C MET A 119 6.95 -1.65 5.65
N ASP A 120 6.65 -2.93 5.89
CA ASP A 120 6.70 -3.99 4.88
C ASP A 120 5.54 -3.87 3.88
N THR A 121 4.36 -3.50 4.36
CA THR A 121 3.15 -3.40 3.55
C THR A 121 2.28 -2.30 4.09
N VAL A 122 1.85 -1.39 3.22
CA VAL A 122 0.89 -0.34 3.55
C VAL A 122 -0.16 -0.30 2.46
N LYS A 123 -1.42 -0.56 2.82
CA LYS A 123 -2.52 -0.62 1.86
C LYS A 123 -3.75 0.11 2.39
N LEU A 124 -4.18 1.12 1.65
CA LEU A 124 -5.43 1.82 1.91
C LEU A 124 -6.54 1.20 1.06
N VAL A 125 -7.69 0.94 1.68
CA VAL A 125 -8.91 0.47 1.03
C VAL A 125 -10.02 1.45 1.42
N THR A 126 -10.55 2.19 0.45
CA THR A 126 -11.65 3.13 0.67
C THR A 126 -12.98 2.40 0.45
N LEU A 127 -13.98 2.66 1.30
CA LEU A 127 -15.27 1.98 1.32
C LEU A 127 -16.35 2.74 0.52
#